data_AF-T1KMF2-F1
#
_entry.id   AF-T1KMF2-F1
#
_cell.length_a   1.000
_cell.length_b   1.000
_cell.length_c   1.000
_cell.angle_alpha   90.00
_cell.angle_beta   90.00
_cell.angle_gamma   90.00
#
_symmetry.space_group_name_H-M   'P 1'
#
loop_
_entity.id
_entity.type
_entity.pdbx_description
1 polymer ?
#
loop_
_entity_poly.entity_id
_entity_poly.type
_entity_poly.pdbx_seq_one_letter_code
_entity_poly.pdbx_strand_id
1 'polypeptide(L)'
;MISRIFLCFVLTLIVCVAVEAVQVYNYNVTVKTADSPNFSSHKGKLKLAVFSIDQYAKSREDYVLTPYNVKLAKSHFYTASIASFASLKNMTSVYLRWTLASPYNPYYLMKKPSIYFEPIIFNSTYIDPKTHMLVTKSRKFCPLTTPVQIKHGNGSSFYPCV
;
A
#
# COMPACT_ATOMS: atom_id res chain seq x y z
N MET A 1 -14.71 35.21 -39.17
CA MET A 1 -14.67 33.73 -39.16
C MET A 1 -13.31 33.14 -38.75
N ILE A 2 -12.18 33.84 -38.90
CA ILE A 2 -10.82 33.31 -38.63
C ILE A 2 -10.51 33.17 -37.11
N SER A 3 -11.03 34.06 -36.26
CA SER A 3 -10.77 34.07 -34.80
C SER A 3 -11.34 32.85 -34.04
N ARG A 4 -12.48 32.30 -34.45
CA ARG A 4 -13.09 31.14 -33.79
C ARG A 4 -12.30 29.84 -34.05
N ILE A 5 -11.68 29.72 -35.22
CA ILE A 5 -10.89 28.54 -35.61
C ILE A 5 -9.58 28.48 -34.79
N PHE A 6 -8.94 29.63 -34.58
CA PHE A 6 -7.74 29.73 -33.75
C PHE A 6 -7.99 29.33 -32.28
N LEU A 7 -9.12 29.76 -31.71
CA LEU A 7 -9.51 29.40 -30.34
C LEU A 7 -9.75 27.89 -30.18
N CYS A 8 -10.42 27.24 -31.14
CA CYS A 8 -10.61 25.80 -31.13
C CYS A 8 -9.29 25.03 -31.25
N PHE A 9 -8.37 25.49 -32.09
CA PHE A 9 -7.07 24.85 -32.31
C PHE A 9 -6.18 24.92 -31.06
N VAL A 10 -6.17 26.07 -30.38
CA VAL A 10 -5.47 26.26 -29.10
C VAL A 10 -6.09 25.41 -28.00
N LEU A 11 -7.43 25.32 -27.94
CA LEU A 11 -8.11 24.47 -26.97
C LEU A 11 -7.77 22.99 -27.17
N THR A 12 -7.76 22.49 -28.41
CA THR A 12 -7.39 21.09 -28.69
C THR A 12 -5.92 20.80 -28.42
N LEU A 13 -5.02 21.76 -28.63
CA LEU A 13 -3.61 21.62 -28.25
C LEU A 13 -3.44 21.58 -26.73
N ILE A 14 -4.13 22.45 -25.99
CA ILE A 14 -4.11 22.43 -24.52
C ILE A 14 -4.69 21.12 -23.98
N VAL A 15 -5.80 20.63 -24.54
CA VAL A 15 -6.38 19.33 -24.15
C VAL A 15 -5.43 18.19 -24.51
N CYS A 16 -4.82 18.19 -25.70
CA CYS A 16 -3.91 17.14 -26.14
C CYS A 16 -2.58 17.11 -25.35
N VAL A 17 -2.10 18.28 -24.91
CA VAL A 17 -0.94 18.40 -24.00
C VAL A 17 -1.33 18.07 -22.56
N ALA A 18 -2.58 18.36 -22.14
CA ALA A 18 -3.09 17.98 -20.83
C ALA A 18 -3.45 16.48 -20.72
N VAL A 19 -3.55 15.75 -21.83
CA VAL A 19 -3.48 14.28 -21.84
C VAL A 19 -2.01 13.85 -21.76
N GLU A 20 -1.24 14.42 -20.84
CA GLU A 20 -0.15 13.68 -20.24
C GLU A 20 -0.80 12.46 -19.59
N ALA A 21 -0.57 11.29 -20.18
CA ALA A 21 -1.07 10.04 -19.66
C ALA A 21 -0.63 9.93 -18.19
N VAL A 22 -1.57 10.13 -17.26
CA VAL A 22 -1.32 9.95 -15.83
C VAL A 22 -0.91 8.49 -15.66
N GLN A 23 0.40 8.26 -15.56
CA GLN A 23 0.94 6.92 -15.47
C GLN A 23 0.60 6.37 -14.09
N VAL A 24 -0.36 5.43 -14.05
CA VAL A 24 -0.74 4.75 -12.81
C VAL A 24 0.14 3.52 -12.62
N TYR A 25 0.78 3.43 -11.46
CA TYR A 25 1.63 2.31 -11.08
C TYR A 25 0.87 1.35 -10.18
N ASN A 26 0.69 0.11 -10.64
CA ASN A 26 -0.04 -0.92 -9.90
C ASN A 26 0.91 -1.84 -9.13
N TYR A 27 0.56 -2.13 -7.88
CA TYR A 27 1.30 -3.04 -7.01
C TYR A 27 0.33 -4.01 -6.35
N ASN A 28 0.72 -5.28 -6.28
CA ASN A 28 0.05 -6.27 -5.46
C ASN A 28 0.80 -6.38 -4.12
N VAL A 29 0.10 -6.08 -3.03
CA VAL A 29 0.63 -6.10 -1.67
C VAL A 29 0.13 -7.34 -0.96
N THR A 30 1.04 -8.12 -0.41
CA THR A 30 0.75 -9.29 0.42
C THR A 30 1.19 -9.04 1.86
N VAL A 31 0.23 -9.12 2.78
CA VAL A 31 0.45 -9.08 4.22
C VAL A 31 0.15 -10.47 4.79
N LYS A 32 1.09 -11.05 5.53
CA LYS A 32 0.88 -12.34 6.20
C LYS A 32 0.84 -12.15 7.71
N THR A 33 -0.16 -12.73 8.37
CA THR A 33 -0.18 -12.85 9.83
C THR A 33 0.63 -14.06 10.28
N ALA A 34 1.37 -13.94 11.36
CA ALA A 34 2.19 -15.02 11.92
C ALA A 34 1.34 -16.10 12.63
N ASP A 35 1.94 -17.28 12.84
CA ASP A 35 1.37 -18.33 13.70
C ASP A 35 1.76 -18.06 15.15
N SER A 36 0.98 -17.23 15.84
CA SER A 36 1.21 -16.96 17.26
C SER A 36 0.14 -17.65 18.11
N PRO A 37 0.49 -18.32 19.21
CA PRO A 37 -0.49 -18.86 20.15
C PRO A 37 -1.28 -17.73 20.87
N ASN A 38 -0.75 -16.50 20.87
CA ASN A 38 -1.32 -15.35 21.58
C ASN A 38 -2.49 -14.69 20.83
N PHE A 39 -2.92 -15.25 19.70
CA PHE A 39 -4.01 -14.72 18.89
C PHE A 39 -4.64 -15.82 18.03
N SER A 40 -5.97 -15.84 17.95
CA SER A 40 -6.73 -16.76 17.10
C SER A 40 -7.26 -16.06 15.85
N SER A 41 -8.22 -15.15 16.04
CA SER A 41 -8.72 -14.28 14.98
C SER A 41 -9.39 -13.02 15.53
N HIS A 42 -9.37 -11.94 14.75
CA HIS A 42 -10.07 -10.69 15.06
C HIS A 42 -10.75 -10.13 13.81
N LYS A 43 -11.98 -9.63 13.95
CA LYS A 43 -12.64 -8.92 12.84
C LYS A 43 -12.13 -7.49 12.77
N GLY A 44 -11.60 -7.07 11.63
CA GLY A 44 -10.98 -5.76 11.49
C GLY A 44 -10.59 -5.39 10.07
N LYS A 45 -9.80 -4.32 9.94
CA LYS A 45 -9.26 -3.82 8.68
C LYS A 45 -7.77 -3.58 8.76
N LEU A 46 -7.08 -3.78 7.65
CA LEU A 46 -5.68 -3.43 7.42
C LEU A 46 -5.58 -2.13 6.61
N LYS A 47 -4.68 -1.26 7.03
CA LYS A 47 -4.29 -0.03 6.33
C LYS A 47 -2.77 0.01 6.21
N LEU A 48 -2.28 0.58 5.12
CA LEU A 48 -0.86 0.65 4.82
C LEU A 48 -0.52 2.07 4.39
N ALA A 49 0.50 2.67 5.00
CA ALA A 49 1.13 3.86 4.46
C ALA A 49 2.44 3.46 3.79
N VAL A 50 2.70 3.96 2.59
CA VAL A 50 3.96 3.77 1.88
C VAL A 50 4.73 5.07 1.92
N PHE A 51 5.99 4.99 2.33
CA PHE A 51 6.92 6.12 2.33
C PHE A 51 7.96 5.91 1.24
N SER A 52 8.17 6.92 0.42
CA SER A 52 9.19 6.89 -0.62
C SER A 52 9.95 8.20 -0.69
N ILE A 53 11.17 8.14 -1.22
CA ILE A 53 12.05 9.29 -1.40
C ILE A 53 12.48 9.34 -2.85
N ASP A 54 12.16 10.42 -3.54
CA ASP A 54 12.78 10.74 -4.83
C ASP A 54 13.91 11.77 -4.64
N GLN A 55 14.49 12.24 -5.74
CA GLN A 55 15.63 13.17 -5.69
C GLN A 55 15.28 14.53 -5.06
N TYR A 56 13.99 14.86 -4.92
CA TYR A 56 13.51 16.19 -4.55
C TYR A 56 12.63 16.20 -3.31
N ALA A 57 11.91 15.11 -3.01
CA ALA A 57 10.87 15.07 -1.99
C ALA A 57 10.70 13.70 -1.32
N LYS A 58 10.24 13.77 -0.07
CA LYS A 58 9.65 12.64 0.66
C LYS A 58 8.15 12.61 0.38
N SER A 59 7.64 11.47 -0.05
CA SER A 59 6.20 11.27 -0.25
C SER A 59 5.63 10.22 0.71
N ARG A 60 4.34 10.36 0.97
CA ARG A 60 3.55 9.38 1.73
C ARG A 60 2.24 9.15 1.01
N GLU A 61 1.91 7.88 0.79
CA GLU A 61 0.62 7.46 0.25
C GLU A 61 -0.06 6.47 1.21
N ASP A 62 -1.33 6.69 1.51
CA ASP A 62 -2.12 5.85 2.42
C ASP A 62 -3.12 4.99 1.65
N TYR A 63 -3.11 3.68 1.89
CA TYR A 63 -3.95 2.69 1.25
C TYR A 63 -4.78 1.89 2.26
N VAL A 64 -5.99 1.54 1.85
CA VAL A 64 -6.84 0.60 2.59
C VAL A 64 -6.73 -0.77 1.93
N LEU A 65 -5.99 -1.69 2.56
CA LEU A 65 -5.76 -3.02 2.00
C LEU A 65 -7.03 -3.90 2.07
N THR A 66 -7.86 -3.70 3.10
CA THR A 66 -9.13 -4.42 3.25
C THR A 66 -10.27 -3.39 3.35
N PRO A 67 -11.02 -3.12 2.27
CA PRO A 67 -12.04 -2.06 2.25
C PRO A 67 -13.17 -2.33 3.26
N TYR A 68 -13.50 -3.61 3.46
CA TYR A 68 -14.49 -4.08 4.42
C TYR A 68 -13.81 -4.76 5.62
N ASN A 69 -14.58 -4.94 6.70
CA ASN A 69 -14.13 -5.67 7.88
C ASN A 69 -13.97 -7.16 7.54
N VAL A 70 -12.75 -7.67 7.61
CA VAL A 70 -12.43 -9.08 7.36
C VAL A 70 -12.07 -9.79 8.66
N LYS A 71 -12.19 -11.12 8.68
CA LYS A 71 -11.68 -11.94 9.77
C LYS A 71 -10.18 -12.09 9.61
N LEU A 72 -9.41 -11.33 10.39
CA LEU A 72 -7.96 -11.47 10.47
C LEU A 72 -7.64 -12.72 11.31
N ALA A 73 -7.38 -13.85 10.66
CA ALA A 73 -6.97 -15.12 11.26
C ALA A 73 -5.46 -15.31 11.22
N LYS A 74 -4.91 -16.11 12.14
CA LYS A 74 -3.48 -16.50 12.16
C LYS A 74 -3.05 -17.29 10.93
N SER A 75 -1.77 -17.21 10.59
CA SER A 75 -1.16 -17.90 9.44
C SER A 75 -1.83 -17.62 8.08
N HIS A 76 -2.56 -16.52 7.96
CA HIS A 76 -3.30 -16.19 6.75
C HIS A 76 -2.61 -15.10 5.93
N PHE A 77 -2.85 -15.12 4.62
CA PHE A 77 -2.35 -14.15 3.66
C PHE A 77 -3.49 -13.22 3.23
N TYR A 78 -3.23 -11.91 3.29
CA TYR A 78 -4.14 -10.87 2.81
C TYR A 78 -3.46 -10.17 1.64
N THR A 79 -4.06 -10.27 0.46
CA THR A 79 -3.57 -9.64 -0.76
C THR A 79 -4.46 -8.46 -1.14
N ALA A 80 -3.86 -7.39 -1.64
CA ALA A 80 -4.56 -6.21 -2.12
C ALA A 80 -3.80 -5.55 -3.26
N SER A 81 -4.54 -5.13 -4.29
CA SER A 81 -4.00 -4.28 -5.35
C SER A 81 -4.07 -2.81 -4.91
N ILE A 82 -2.95 -2.11 -4.99
CA ILE A 82 -2.87 -0.66 -4.80
C ILE A 82 -2.41 0.00 -6.09
N ALA A 83 -2.89 1.22 -6.31
CA ALA A 83 -2.52 2.06 -7.45
C ALA A 83 -1.89 3.34 -6.90
N SER A 84 -0.71 3.70 -7.39
CA SER A 84 -0.02 4.95 -7.07
C SER A 84 0.06 5.83 -8.31
N PHE A 85 -0.05 7.14 -8.09
CA PHE A 85 0.14 8.16 -9.14
C PHE A 85 1.62 8.42 -9.44
N ALA A 86 2.54 7.89 -8.61
CA ALA A 86 3.97 8.02 -8.79
C ALA A 86 4.64 6.65 -8.74
N SER A 87 5.83 6.53 -9.32
CA SER A 87 6.57 5.28 -9.19
C SER A 87 7.04 5.10 -7.75
N LEU A 88 6.55 4.06 -7.07
CA LEU A 88 7.06 3.62 -5.77
C LEU A 88 8.41 2.89 -5.92
N LYS A 89 9.25 3.31 -6.89
CA LYS A 89 10.55 2.68 -7.16
C LYS A 89 11.51 2.86 -6.00
N ASN A 90 11.38 3.94 -5.23
CA ASN A 90 12.27 4.28 -4.12
C ASN A 90 11.55 4.27 -2.77
N MET A 91 10.72 3.25 -2.54
CA MET A 91 10.13 3.00 -1.22
C MET A 91 11.22 2.81 -0.15
N THR A 92 11.19 3.64 0.89
CA THR A 92 12.12 3.58 2.01
C THR A 92 11.57 2.80 3.19
N SER A 93 10.25 2.82 3.38
CA SER A 93 9.58 2.08 4.43
C SER A 93 8.08 2.01 4.16
N VAL A 94 7.41 1.09 4.85
CA VAL A 94 5.96 0.98 4.87
C VAL A 94 5.47 0.88 6.30
N TYR A 95 4.32 1.46 6.60
CA TYR A 95 3.72 1.46 7.92
C TYR A 95 2.39 0.72 7.88
N LEU A 96 2.34 -0.47 8.47
CA LEU A 96 1.14 -1.28 8.55
C LEU A 96 0.39 -0.96 9.84
N ARG A 97 -0.90 -0.70 9.71
CA ARG A 97 -1.82 -0.49 10.82
C ARG A 97 -3.00 -1.43 10.69
N TRP A 98 -3.53 -1.87 11.82
CA TRP A 98 -4.81 -2.58 11.84
C TRP A 98 -5.76 -2.01 12.88
N THR A 99 -7.04 -2.16 12.59
CA THR A 99 -8.15 -1.65 13.41
C THR A 99 -9.24 -2.70 13.53
N LEU A 100 -9.84 -2.85 14.71
CA LEU A 100 -11.01 -3.68 14.95
C LEU A 100 -12.21 -3.13 14.19
N ALA A 101 -13.15 -4.03 13.87
CA ALA A 101 -14.44 -3.66 13.29
C ALA A 101 -15.27 -2.74 14.20
N SER A 102 -15.15 -2.92 15.53
CA SER A 102 -15.80 -2.09 16.56
C SER A 102 -14.73 -1.41 17.42
N PRO A 103 -14.06 -0.36 16.91
CA PRO A 103 -12.87 0.21 17.55
C PRO A 103 -13.18 0.99 18.84
N TYR A 104 -14.44 1.37 19.07
CA TYR A 104 -14.86 2.22 20.20
C TYR A 104 -15.43 1.44 21.40
N ASN A 105 -15.32 0.10 21.40
CA ASN A 105 -15.75 -0.67 22.58
C ASN A 105 -14.81 -0.34 23.76
N PRO A 106 -15.34 0.11 24.93
CA PRO A 106 -14.53 0.48 26.09
C PRO A 106 -13.55 -0.61 26.54
N TYR A 107 -13.95 -1.88 26.44
CA TYR A 107 -13.09 -3.01 26.77
C TYR A 107 -11.83 -3.05 25.88
N TYR A 108 -11.96 -2.77 24.58
CA TYR A 108 -10.84 -2.77 23.63
C TYR A 108 -10.01 -1.48 23.66
N LEU A 109 -10.55 -0.39 24.21
CA LEU A 109 -9.76 0.81 24.50
C LEU A 109 -8.75 0.54 25.63
N MET A 110 -9.14 -0.22 26.64
CA MET A 110 -8.28 -0.63 27.76
C MET A 110 -7.39 -1.83 27.40
N LYS A 111 -7.99 -2.92 26.90
CA LYS A 111 -7.30 -4.16 26.55
C LYS A 111 -7.22 -4.31 25.03
N LYS A 112 -6.28 -3.58 24.43
CA LYS A 112 -6.06 -3.61 22.97
C LYS A 112 -5.61 -5.00 22.51
N PRO A 113 -6.42 -5.73 21.73
CA PRO A 113 -5.96 -6.99 21.15
C PRO A 113 -4.76 -6.75 20.24
N SER A 114 -3.98 -7.80 19.99
CA SER A 114 -2.78 -7.74 19.16
C SER A 114 -2.84 -8.78 18.05
N ILE A 115 -2.26 -8.44 16.90
CA ILE A 115 -2.03 -9.37 15.80
C ILE A 115 -0.53 -9.34 15.49
N TYR A 116 0.02 -10.50 15.17
CA TYR A 116 1.42 -10.67 14.81
C TYR A 116 1.54 -10.75 13.29
N PHE A 117 2.48 -9.98 12.73
CA PHE A 117 2.66 -9.88 11.29
C PHE A 117 4.07 -10.30 10.89
N GLU A 118 4.11 -11.01 9.77
CA GLU A 118 5.32 -11.37 9.04
C GLU A 118 5.74 -10.21 8.10
N PRO A 119 6.91 -10.32 7.44
CA PRO A 119 7.31 -9.34 6.44
C PRO A 119 6.24 -9.13 5.34
N ILE A 120 6.16 -7.90 4.84
CA ILE A 120 5.21 -7.47 3.81
C ILE A 120 5.88 -7.59 2.45
N ILE A 121 5.15 -8.09 1.45
CA ILE A 121 5.68 -8.27 0.08
C ILE A 121 4.91 -7.36 -0.87
N PHE A 122 5.65 -6.62 -1.71
CA PHE A 122 5.13 -5.84 -2.81
C PHE A 122 5.59 -6.46 -4.12
N ASN A 123 4.65 -6.77 -5.00
CA ASN A 123 4.92 -7.23 -6.35
C ASN A 123 4.44 -6.18 -7.34
N SER A 124 5.33 -5.73 -8.23
CA SER A 124 4.97 -4.87 -9.36
C SER A 124 5.29 -5.59 -10.65
N THR A 125 4.34 -5.60 -11.57
CA THR A 125 4.54 -6.17 -12.91
C THR A 125 4.59 -5.03 -13.92
N TYR A 126 5.63 -5.00 -14.75
CA TYR A 126 5.80 -3.98 -15.79
C TYR A 126 6.45 -4.60 -17.04
N ILE A 127 6.25 -3.96 -18.19
CA ILE A 127 6.93 -4.33 -19.43
C ILE A 127 8.30 -3.67 -19.40
N ASP A 128 9.37 -4.46 -19.47
CA ASP A 128 10.72 -3.94 -19.55
C ASP A 128 10.91 -3.26 -20.93
N PRO A 129 11.22 -1.94 -20.98
CA PRO A 129 11.34 -1.23 -22.23
C PRO A 129 12.52 -1.71 -23.11
N LYS A 130 13.50 -2.41 -22.54
CA LYS A 130 14.64 -2.93 -23.31
C LYS A 130 14.36 -4.26 -23.98
N THR A 131 13.64 -5.14 -23.28
CA THR A 131 13.40 -6.51 -23.71
C THR A 131 11.98 -6.74 -24.20
N HIS A 132 11.07 -5.78 -23.99
CA HIS A 132 9.63 -5.88 -24.21
C HIS A 132 8.97 -7.08 -23.50
N MET A 133 9.66 -7.68 -22.51
CA MET A 133 9.16 -8.80 -21.74
C MET A 133 8.43 -8.31 -20.48
N LEU A 134 7.43 -9.08 -20.05
CA LEU A 134 6.74 -8.85 -18.79
C LEU A 134 7.65 -9.26 -17.63
N VAL A 135 8.05 -8.29 -16.80
CA VAL A 135 8.92 -8.50 -15.64
C VAL A 135 8.11 -8.28 -14.36
N THR A 136 8.25 -9.20 -13.41
CA THR A 136 7.70 -9.03 -12.06
C THR A 136 8.83 -8.77 -11.08
N LYS A 137 8.79 -7.61 -10.43
CA LYS A 137 9.72 -7.23 -9.36
C LYS A 137 9.05 -7.42 -8.01
N SER A 138 9.63 -8.26 -7.17
CA SER A 138 9.22 -8.45 -5.78
C SER A 138 10.10 -7.66 -4.82
N ARG A 139 9.50 -7.04 -3.81
CA ARG A 139 10.19 -6.31 -2.74
C ARG A 139 9.63 -6.74 -1.42
N LYS A 140 10.52 -7.07 -0.48
CA LYS A 140 10.14 -7.52 0.86
C LYS A 140 10.51 -6.44 1.87
N PHE A 141 9.57 -6.13 2.76
CA PHE A 141 9.74 -5.19 3.86
C PHE A 141 9.66 -5.93 5.19
N CYS A 142 10.74 -5.88 5.96
CA CYS A 142 10.91 -6.56 7.23
C CYS A 142 10.66 -5.58 8.40
N PRO A 143 9.97 -6.00 9.46
CA PRO A 143 9.93 -5.23 10.69
C PRO A 143 11.25 -5.37 11.46
N LEU A 144 11.43 -4.56 12.51
CA LEU A 144 12.61 -4.66 13.39
C LEU A 144 12.72 -6.02 14.09
N THR A 145 11.59 -6.62 14.44
CA THR A 145 11.51 -7.96 15.03
C THR A 145 10.45 -8.77 14.30
N THR A 146 10.77 -10.03 13.94
CA THR A 146 9.85 -10.90 13.21
C THR A 146 9.47 -12.11 14.08
N PRO A 147 8.16 -12.38 14.28
CA PRO A 147 7.02 -11.58 13.83
C PRO A 147 6.82 -10.31 14.67
N VAL A 148 6.29 -9.24 14.06
CA VAL A 148 6.03 -7.99 14.79
C VAL A 148 4.63 -8.00 15.39
N GLN A 149 4.54 -7.69 16.69
CA GLN A 149 3.27 -7.52 17.36
C GLN A 149 2.73 -6.10 17.10
N ILE A 150 1.53 -6.00 16.54
CA ILE A 150 0.82 -4.73 16.39
C ILE A 150 -0.45 -4.77 17.24
N LYS A 151 -0.60 -3.81 18.16
CA LYS A 151 -1.82 -3.62 18.95
C LYS A 151 -2.91 -2.93 18.12
N HIS A 152 -4.17 -3.24 18.40
CA HIS A 152 -5.32 -2.57 17.79
C HIS A 152 -5.18 -1.05 17.83
N GLY A 153 -5.39 -0.41 16.68
CA GLY A 153 -5.38 1.05 16.57
C GLY A 153 -3.99 1.64 16.46
N ASN A 154 -2.93 0.86 16.68
CA ASN A 154 -1.54 1.23 16.44
C ASN A 154 -1.07 0.65 15.09
N GLY A 155 0.16 0.98 14.70
CA GLY A 155 0.84 0.38 13.56
C GLY A 155 2.33 0.23 13.80
N SER A 156 3.01 -0.43 12.87
CA SER A 156 4.47 -0.63 12.89
C SER A 156 5.06 -0.31 11.52
N SER A 157 6.28 0.23 11.55
CA SER A 157 7.10 0.43 10.35
C SER A 157 7.82 -0.87 9.97
N PHE A 158 7.97 -1.06 8.67
CA PHE A 158 8.72 -2.12 8.02
C PHE A 158 9.67 -1.45 7.02
N TYR A 159 10.89 -1.94 6.93
CA TYR A 159 11.94 -1.39 6.08
C TYR A 159 12.36 -2.43 5.04
N PRO A 160 12.96 -2.05 3.90
CA PRO A 160 13.51 -3.02 2.96
C PRO A 160 14.34 -4.05 3.72
N CYS A 161 14.04 -5.34 3.50
CA CYS A 161 14.85 -6.40 4.09
C CYS A 161 16.28 -6.30 3.55
N VAL A 162 17.26 -6.53 4.42
CA VAL A 162 18.68 -6.67 4.05
C VAL A 162 18.92 -8.03 3.41
#